data_AF-A0A381UQH3-F1
#
_entry.id   AF-A0A381UQH3-F1
#
_cell.length_a   1.000
_cell.length_b   1.000
_cell.length_c   1.000
_cell.angle_alpha   90.00
_cell.angle_beta   90.00
_cell.angle_gamma   90.00
#
_symmetry.space_group_name_H-M   'P 1'
#
loop_
_entity.id
_entity.type
_entity.pdbx_description
1 polymer ?
#
loop_
_entity_poly.entity_id
_entity_poly.type
_entity_poly.pdbx_seq_one_letter_code
_entity_poly.pdbx_strand_id
1 'polypeptide(L)'
;MRNTKKQILLGFLFSWVLSQQAYRSVESIQSEWNEYTSYQKDERVSFCDFLFKEGHYERCLLTAFQLLYQFPDDPISPTINYYIARCYEEMQIYNLAHQYYRQVIQKEPESSLIYKAANYRDIYVNLLAGEVKELLEATENTDDPYMITFRGYAQMKKLKWEEARLSFINAQALFNHSHYNKLMGPLYQTIENVGSVPRHNRYLVFLSGSLMPGGGQFMLREWDKGQGILTSVGLMVLIGSWGKVESFVDGNRFIDSEGTSIPLYNNYEENNSHKDLANGDQIPKKMNVRSSSLKYSIPPLLIGAGIFIGSTWKSFIDTQTKNERLVEFYIEERIDKISPSRFLDFPEPTLIVTEE
;
A
#
# COMPACT_ATOMS: atom_id res chain seq x y z
N MET A 1 26.98 -52.96 67.70
CA MET A 1 26.48 -52.69 66.32
C MET A 1 25.02 -53.11 66.03
N ARG A 2 24.42 -54.08 66.75
CA ARG A 2 23.05 -54.55 66.44
C ARG A 2 21.92 -53.59 66.87
N ASN A 3 22.13 -52.80 67.92
CA ASN A 3 21.12 -51.86 68.44
C ASN A 3 21.09 -50.52 67.67
N THR A 4 22.24 -50.03 67.19
CA THR A 4 22.31 -48.81 66.38
C THR A 4 21.61 -48.99 65.02
N LYS A 5 21.75 -50.16 64.38
CA LYS A 5 21.01 -50.49 63.15
C LYS A 5 19.49 -50.54 63.36
N LYS A 6 19.00 -50.99 64.52
CA LYS A 6 17.57 -50.98 64.86
C LYS A 6 17.03 -49.57 65.06
N GLN A 7 17.78 -48.68 65.69
CA GLN A 7 17.39 -47.29 65.91
C GLN A 7 17.32 -46.50 64.60
N ILE A 8 18.26 -46.74 63.67
CA ILE A 8 18.24 -46.13 62.33
C ILE A 8 17.03 -46.63 61.53
N LEU A 9 16.74 -47.93 61.59
CA LEU A 9 15.57 -48.51 60.92
C LEU A 9 14.25 -47.97 61.49
N LEU A 10 14.18 -47.78 62.81
CA LEU A 10 13.03 -47.18 63.47
C LEU A 10 12.86 -45.71 63.08
N GLY A 11 13.96 -44.96 62.99
CA GLY A 11 13.96 -43.56 62.54
C GLY A 11 13.47 -43.43 61.10
N PHE A 12 13.93 -44.31 60.20
CA PHE A 12 13.45 -44.36 58.82
C PHE A 12 11.95 -44.70 58.71
N LEU A 13 11.48 -45.68 59.50
CA LEU A 13 10.05 -46.01 59.55
C LEU A 13 9.22 -44.84 60.10
N PHE A 14 9.70 -44.14 61.12
CA PHE A 14 9.01 -42.98 61.70
C PHE A 14 8.95 -41.80 60.74
N SER A 15 10.03 -41.54 59.98
CA SER A 15 10.03 -40.52 58.92
C SER A 15 9.04 -40.85 57.79
N TRP A 16 8.83 -42.13 57.49
CA TRP A 16 7.89 -42.55 56.46
C TRP A 16 6.42 -42.38 56.88
N VAL A 17 6.12 -42.56 58.17
CA VAL A 17 4.78 -42.27 58.73
C VAL A 17 4.50 -40.77 58.80
N LEU A 18 5.53 -39.95 59.08
CA LEU A 18 5.39 -38.49 59.14
C LEU A 18 5.43 -37.80 57.77
N SER A 19 5.98 -38.43 56.73
CA SER A 19 6.04 -37.86 55.37
C SER A 19 4.80 -38.15 54.52
N GLN A 20 3.88 -39.00 54.99
CA GLN A 20 2.60 -39.20 54.32
C GLN A 20 1.67 -38.05 54.71
N GLN A 21 1.55 -37.05 53.83
CA GLN A 21 0.39 -36.17 53.87
C GLN A 21 -0.84 -37.07 53.65
N ALA A 22 -1.63 -37.24 54.70
CA ALA A 22 -2.90 -37.92 54.56
C ALA A 22 -3.78 -37.05 53.65
N TYR A 23 -3.93 -37.42 52.38
CA TYR A 23 -5.05 -36.91 51.58
C TYR A 23 -6.33 -37.39 52.26
N ARG A 24 -6.97 -36.53 53.04
CA ARG A 24 -8.02 -36.96 53.99
C ARG A 24 -9.37 -37.18 53.31
N SER A 25 -9.58 -36.64 52.11
CA SER A 25 -10.77 -36.87 51.29
C SER A 25 -10.54 -36.49 49.82
N VAL A 26 -11.35 -37.05 48.92
CA VAL A 26 -11.37 -36.67 47.49
C VAL A 26 -11.62 -35.16 47.32
N GLU A 27 -12.47 -34.57 48.17
CA GLU A 27 -12.75 -33.13 48.19
C GLU A 27 -11.51 -32.28 48.51
N SER A 28 -10.65 -32.73 49.44
CA SER A 28 -9.42 -31.99 49.76
C SER A 28 -8.44 -31.95 48.58
N ILE A 29 -8.30 -33.07 47.87
CA ILE A 29 -7.50 -33.14 46.65
C ILE A 29 -8.11 -32.23 45.59
N GLN A 30 -9.42 -32.29 45.38
CA GLN A 30 -10.09 -31.48 44.38
C GLN A 30 -9.95 -29.98 44.67
N SER A 31 -10.04 -29.57 45.93
CA SER A 31 -9.82 -28.18 46.34
C SER A 31 -8.39 -27.71 46.07
N GLU A 32 -7.38 -28.48 46.48
CA GLU A 32 -5.96 -28.13 46.30
C GLU A 32 -5.58 -28.10 44.81
N TRP A 33 -6.08 -29.03 44.01
CA TRP A 33 -5.86 -29.04 42.57
C TRP A 33 -6.58 -27.88 41.87
N ASN A 34 -7.79 -27.52 42.31
CA ASN A 34 -8.50 -26.35 41.78
C ASN A 34 -7.73 -25.06 42.09
N GLU A 35 -7.22 -24.91 43.31
CA GLU A 35 -6.42 -23.75 43.72
C GLU A 35 -5.10 -23.67 42.94
N TYR A 36 -4.42 -24.80 42.75
CA TYR A 36 -3.19 -24.87 41.97
C TYR A 36 -3.42 -24.52 40.49
N THR A 37 -4.50 -25.05 39.90
CA THR A 37 -4.85 -24.78 38.50
C THR A 37 -5.34 -23.35 38.28
N SER A 38 -6.06 -22.75 39.23
CA SER A 38 -6.43 -21.33 39.17
C SER A 38 -5.20 -20.43 39.28
N TYR A 39 -4.29 -20.71 40.22
CA TYR A 39 -3.05 -19.95 40.35
C TYR A 39 -2.20 -19.99 39.07
N GLN A 40 -2.03 -21.18 38.48
CA GLN A 40 -1.32 -21.31 37.21
C GLN A 40 -2.00 -20.58 36.05
N LYS A 41 -3.33 -20.51 36.03
CA LYS A 41 -4.09 -19.74 35.04
C LYS A 41 -3.79 -18.26 35.20
N ASP A 42 -3.91 -17.73 36.42
CA ASP A 42 -3.76 -16.31 36.71
C ASP A 42 -2.33 -15.82 36.41
N GLU A 43 -1.31 -16.64 36.73
CA GLU A 43 0.08 -16.39 36.35
C GLU A 43 0.26 -16.33 34.83
N ARG A 44 -0.34 -17.26 34.07
CA ARG A 44 -0.27 -17.24 32.59
C ARG A 44 -1.01 -16.05 31.99
N VAL A 45 -2.18 -15.70 32.52
CA VAL A 45 -2.95 -14.53 32.10
C VAL A 45 -2.12 -13.26 32.33
N SER A 46 -1.50 -13.16 33.51
CA SER A 46 -0.61 -12.04 33.85
C SER A 46 0.62 -11.98 32.94
N PHE A 47 1.22 -13.12 32.63
CA PHE A 47 2.33 -13.20 31.69
C PHE A 47 1.91 -12.84 30.26
N CYS A 48 0.72 -13.22 29.83
CA CYS A 48 0.16 -12.86 28.54
C CYS A 48 -0.03 -11.33 28.42
N ASP A 49 -0.59 -10.70 29.45
CA ASP A 49 -0.75 -9.24 29.54
C ASP A 49 0.59 -8.51 29.49
N PHE A 50 1.59 -9.01 30.24
CA PHE A 50 2.96 -8.49 30.20
C PHE A 50 3.55 -8.57 28.78
N LEU A 51 3.47 -9.72 28.12
CA LEU A 51 3.99 -9.88 26.76
C LEU A 51 3.32 -8.95 25.76
N PHE A 52 2.02 -8.71 25.89
CA PHE A 52 1.29 -7.77 25.07
C PHE A 52 1.79 -6.33 25.26
N LYS A 53 1.92 -5.90 26.52
CA LYS A 53 2.39 -4.55 26.88
C LYS A 53 3.83 -4.28 26.44
N GLU A 54 4.71 -5.28 26.50
CA GLU A 54 6.09 -5.19 26.02
C GLU A 54 6.22 -5.28 24.47
N GLY A 55 5.11 -5.47 23.75
CA GLY A 55 5.11 -5.56 22.28
C GLY A 55 5.62 -6.89 21.73
N HIS A 56 5.71 -7.93 22.55
CA HIS A 56 6.11 -9.27 22.15
C HIS A 56 4.92 -10.08 21.61
N TYR A 57 4.27 -9.57 20.55
CA TYR A 57 2.99 -10.09 20.04
C TYR A 57 3.02 -11.56 19.62
N GLU A 58 4.09 -12.03 18.98
CA GLU A 58 4.23 -13.45 18.60
C GLU A 58 4.24 -14.38 19.81
N ARG A 59 4.94 -13.99 20.88
CA ARG A 59 4.99 -14.77 22.13
C ARG A 59 3.67 -14.68 22.88
N CYS A 60 3.05 -13.49 22.88
CA CYS A 60 1.73 -13.27 23.44
C CYS A 60 0.69 -14.20 22.78
N LEU A 61 0.70 -14.32 21.45
CA LEU A 61 -0.16 -15.25 20.71
C LEU A 61 0.02 -16.69 21.16
N LEU A 62 1.27 -17.16 21.28
CA LEU A 62 1.55 -18.53 21.75
C LEU A 62 0.96 -18.78 23.15
N THR A 63 1.14 -17.83 24.07
CA THR A 63 0.58 -17.93 25.43
C THR A 63 -0.95 -17.87 25.43
N ALA A 64 -1.55 -16.99 24.63
CA ALA A 64 -3.00 -16.87 24.47
C ALA A 64 -3.63 -18.16 23.91
N PHE A 65 -3.03 -18.78 22.89
CA PHE A 65 -3.50 -20.06 22.37
C PHE A 65 -3.36 -21.20 23.38
N GLN A 66 -2.29 -21.22 24.17
CA GLN A 66 -2.14 -22.20 25.26
C GLN A 66 -3.22 -22.04 26.32
N LEU A 67 -3.58 -20.81 26.68
CA LEU A 67 -4.67 -20.53 27.61
C LEU A 67 -6.01 -21.04 27.07
N LEU A 68 -6.36 -20.73 25.81
CA LEU A 68 -7.59 -21.22 25.18
C LEU A 68 -7.62 -22.74 25.05
N TYR A 69 -6.48 -23.38 24.82
CA TYR A 69 -6.39 -24.84 24.74
C TYR A 69 -6.59 -25.52 26.10
N GLN A 70 -6.02 -24.95 27.16
CA GLN A 70 -6.10 -25.50 28.51
C GLN A 70 -7.43 -25.18 29.20
N PHE A 71 -8.02 -24.03 28.90
CA PHE A 71 -9.22 -23.50 29.55
C PHE A 71 -10.27 -23.05 28.51
N PRO A 72 -10.81 -23.97 27.67
CA PRO A 72 -11.66 -23.61 26.52
C PRO A 72 -13.01 -23.00 26.87
N ASP A 73 -13.57 -23.34 28.04
CA ASP A 73 -14.88 -22.89 28.51
C ASP A 73 -14.78 -21.80 29.61
N ASP A 74 -13.58 -21.26 29.85
CA ASP A 74 -13.39 -20.24 30.89
C ASP A 74 -14.02 -18.90 30.45
N PRO A 75 -14.69 -18.17 31.36
CA PRO A 75 -15.26 -16.84 31.07
C PRO A 75 -14.27 -15.82 30.51
N ILE A 76 -12.96 -15.99 30.70
CA ILE A 76 -11.93 -15.11 30.12
C ILE A 76 -11.69 -15.35 28.62
N SER A 77 -12.18 -16.47 28.07
CA SER A 77 -11.93 -16.87 26.68
C SER A 77 -12.27 -15.80 25.63
N PRO A 78 -13.38 -15.03 25.75
CA PRO A 78 -13.67 -13.93 24.82
C PRO A 78 -12.63 -12.81 24.89
N THR A 79 -12.17 -12.47 26.11
CA THR A 79 -11.07 -11.50 26.32
C THR A 79 -9.78 -12.00 25.67
N ILE A 80 -9.44 -13.28 25.83
CA ILE A 80 -8.24 -13.84 25.20
C ILE A 80 -8.35 -13.79 23.67
N ASN A 81 -9.50 -14.13 23.10
CA ASN A 81 -9.72 -14.01 21.65
C ASN A 81 -9.60 -12.56 21.17
N TYR A 82 -10.06 -11.59 21.96
CA TYR A 82 -9.85 -10.16 21.69
C TYR A 82 -8.35 -9.80 21.67
N TYR A 83 -7.56 -10.28 22.64
CA TYR A 83 -6.10 -10.04 22.66
C TYR A 83 -5.37 -10.72 21.50
N ILE A 84 -5.83 -11.89 21.05
CA ILE A 84 -5.31 -12.54 19.85
C ILE A 84 -5.55 -11.64 18.62
N ALA A 85 -6.75 -11.08 18.49
CA ALA A 85 -7.06 -10.13 17.42
C ALA A 85 -6.18 -8.86 17.50
N ARG A 86 -6.01 -8.29 18.71
CA ARG A 86 -5.11 -7.15 18.94
C ARG A 86 -3.67 -7.48 18.56
N CYS A 87 -3.15 -8.65 18.90
CA CYS A 87 -1.80 -9.05 18.50
C CYS A 87 -1.63 -9.08 16.98
N TYR A 88 -2.60 -9.63 16.25
CA TYR A 88 -2.56 -9.63 14.79
C TYR A 88 -2.69 -8.22 14.19
N GLU A 89 -3.50 -7.36 14.79
CA GLU A 89 -3.61 -5.94 14.42
C GLU A 89 -2.27 -5.22 14.54
N GLU A 90 -1.60 -5.34 15.70
CA GLU A 90 -0.30 -4.69 15.95
C GLU A 90 0.81 -5.27 15.05
N MET A 91 0.72 -6.54 14.67
CA MET A 91 1.59 -7.17 13.67
C MET A 91 1.23 -6.81 12.22
N GLN A 92 0.19 -6.00 11.99
CA GLN A 92 -0.31 -5.58 10.67
C GLN A 92 -0.83 -6.76 9.82
N ILE A 93 -1.26 -7.86 10.45
CA ILE A 93 -1.86 -9.02 9.78
C ILE A 93 -3.39 -8.88 9.87
N TYR A 94 -3.92 -7.95 9.08
CA TYR A 94 -5.32 -7.51 9.19
C TYR A 94 -6.36 -8.60 8.92
N ASN A 95 -6.10 -9.51 7.98
CA ASN A 95 -7.01 -10.62 7.67
C ASN A 95 -7.30 -11.51 8.90
N LEU A 96 -6.27 -11.83 9.68
CA LEU A 96 -6.42 -12.64 10.89
C LEU A 96 -7.02 -11.82 12.03
N ALA A 97 -6.66 -10.54 12.15
CA ALA A 97 -7.27 -9.64 13.12
C ALA A 97 -8.80 -9.59 12.95
N HIS A 98 -9.29 -9.38 11.72
CA HIS A 98 -10.72 -9.42 11.39
C HIS A 98 -11.37 -10.74 11.79
N GLN A 99 -10.73 -11.87 11.47
CA GLN A 99 -11.29 -13.18 11.78
C GLN A 99 -11.54 -13.34 13.29
N TYR A 100 -10.57 -12.97 14.12
CA TYR A 100 -10.70 -13.10 15.57
C TYR A 100 -11.63 -12.03 16.17
N TYR A 101 -11.62 -10.79 15.67
CA TYR A 101 -12.60 -9.79 16.10
C TYR A 101 -14.03 -10.22 15.78
N ARG A 102 -14.31 -10.64 14.55
CA ARG A 102 -15.64 -11.11 14.13
C ARG A 102 -16.08 -12.35 14.93
N GLN A 103 -15.16 -13.23 15.31
CA GLN A 103 -15.46 -14.35 16.20
C GLN A 103 -15.94 -13.89 17.58
N VAL A 104 -15.30 -12.86 18.15
CA VAL A 104 -15.72 -12.27 19.44
C VAL A 104 -17.09 -11.60 19.31
N ILE A 105 -17.27 -10.79 18.26
CA ILE A 105 -18.53 -10.09 17.95
C ILE A 105 -19.71 -11.06 17.81
N GLN A 106 -19.49 -12.24 17.22
CA GLN A 106 -20.56 -13.25 17.05
C GLN A 106 -20.93 -14.00 18.33
N LYS A 107 -20.01 -14.12 19.29
CA LYS A 107 -20.20 -14.91 20.52
C LYS A 107 -20.69 -14.07 21.69
N GLU A 108 -20.25 -12.83 21.76
CA GLU A 108 -20.56 -11.92 22.87
C GLU A 108 -21.83 -11.10 22.61
N PRO A 109 -22.61 -10.77 23.65
CA PRO A 109 -23.78 -9.91 23.49
C PRO A 109 -23.37 -8.47 23.16
N GLU A 110 -24.20 -7.77 22.39
CA GLU A 110 -23.92 -6.39 21.92
C GLU A 110 -23.72 -5.37 23.05
N SER A 111 -24.30 -5.65 24.22
CA SER A 111 -24.18 -4.81 25.42
C SER A 111 -22.83 -4.96 26.12
N SER A 112 -22.07 -6.03 25.84
CA SER A 112 -20.80 -6.30 26.51
C SER A 112 -19.72 -5.30 26.10
N LEU A 113 -18.81 -5.02 27.04
CA LEU A 113 -17.62 -4.23 26.77
C LEU A 113 -16.79 -4.83 25.64
N ILE A 114 -16.59 -6.15 25.69
CA ILE A 114 -15.76 -6.91 24.75
C ILE A 114 -16.31 -6.78 23.34
N TYR A 115 -17.64 -6.92 23.17
CA TYR A 115 -18.29 -6.73 21.87
C TYR A 115 -18.02 -5.34 21.31
N LYS A 116 -18.24 -4.27 22.11
CA LYS A 116 -18.06 -2.90 21.65
C LYS A 116 -16.62 -2.62 21.24
N ALA A 117 -15.66 -3.01 22.09
CA ALA A 117 -14.24 -2.85 21.81
C ALA A 117 -13.82 -3.63 20.56
N ALA A 118 -14.26 -4.88 20.41
CA ALA A 118 -13.99 -5.70 19.23
C ALA A 118 -14.58 -5.07 17.96
N ASN A 119 -15.81 -4.55 18.03
CA ASN A 119 -16.48 -3.91 16.91
C ASN A 119 -15.77 -2.62 16.46
N TYR A 120 -15.40 -1.73 17.40
CA TYR A 120 -14.64 -0.54 17.05
C TYR A 120 -13.27 -0.86 16.46
N ARG A 121 -12.57 -1.86 17.01
CA ARG A 121 -11.29 -2.31 16.47
C ARG A 121 -11.43 -2.97 15.11
N ASP A 122 -12.45 -3.78 14.86
CA ASP A 122 -12.71 -4.37 13.52
C ASP A 122 -12.90 -3.28 12.46
N ILE A 123 -13.70 -2.26 12.76
CA ILE A 123 -13.88 -1.09 11.86
C ILE A 123 -12.57 -0.30 11.69
N TYR A 124 -11.80 -0.13 12.75
CA TYR A 124 -10.49 0.51 12.67
C TYR A 124 -9.50 -0.29 11.81
N VAL A 125 -9.50 -1.62 11.89
CA VAL A 125 -8.70 -2.48 11.02
C VAL A 125 -9.11 -2.32 9.56
N ASN A 126 -10.41 -2.21 9.24
CA ASN A 126 -10.85 -1.91 7.86
C ASN A 126 -10.22 -0.60 7.34
N LEU A 127 -10.10 0.42 8.20
CA LEU A 127 -9.47 1.70 7.84
C LEU A 127 -7.97 1.55 7.57
N LEU A 128 -7.27 0.73 8.36
CA LEU A 128 -5.84 0.45 8.21
C LEU A 128 -5.55 -0.40 6.97
N ALA A 129 -6.33 -1.46 6.75
CA ALA A 129 -6.23 -2.34 5.60
C ALA A 129 -6.59 -1.65 4.26
N GLY A 130 -7.23 -0.48 4.33
CA GLY A 130 -7.68 0.25 3.14
C GLY A 130 -8.99 -0.29 2.56
N GLU A 131 -9.71 -1.12 3.32
CA GLU A 131 -11.00 -1.72 2.99
C GLU A 131 -12.14 -0.70 3.20
N VAL A 132 -11.99 0.46 2.55
CA VAL A 132 -12.87 1.63 2.71
C VAL A 132 -14.32 1.31 2.37
N LYS A 133 -14.57 0.37 1.44
CA LYS A 133 -15.94 0.02 1.07
C LYS A 133 -16.68 -0.65 2.23
N GLU A 134 -16.09 -1.67 2.85
CA GLU A 134 -16.69 -2.39 3.98
C GLU A 134 -16.92 -1.45 5.16
N LEU A 135 -15.96 -0.57 5.44
CA LEU A 135 -16.08 0.45 6.48
C LEU A 135 -17.26 1.39 6.25
N LEU A 136 -17.43 1.91 5.03
CA LEU A 136 -18.54 2.83 4.73
C LEU A 136 -19.91 2.15 4.81
N GLU A 137 -20.00 0.88 4.42
CA GLU A 137 -21.23 0.09 4.53
C GLU A 137 -21.58 -0.20 6.00
N ALA A 138 -20.59 -0.61 6.80
CA ALA A 138 -20.79 -0.88 8.23
C ALA A 138 -21.14 0.37 9.06
N THR A 139 -20.77 1.57 8.59
CA THR A 139 -20.96 2.84 9.30
C THR A 139 -22.03 3.74 8.68
N GLU A 140 -22.86 3.24 7.76
CA GLU A 140 -23.78 4.07 6.99
C GLU A 140 -24.85 4.76 7.87
N ASN A 141 -25.39 4.05 8.86
CA ASN A 141 -26.51 4.47 9.70
C ASN A 141 -26.20 4.34 11.20
N THR A 142 -24.95 4.55 11.58
CA THR A 142 -24.54 4.51 13.00
C THR A 142 -24.61 5.89 13.62
N ASP A 143 -25.09 5.95 14.86
CA ASP A 143 -25.05 7.15 15.72
C ASP A 143 -23.82 7.14 16.65
N ASP A 144 -22.90 6.19 16.45
CA ASP A 144 -21.70 6.07 17.26
C ASP A 144 -20.60 7.06 16.81
N PRO A 145 -20.12 7.95 17.70
CA PRO A 145 -19.17 8.98 17.32
C PRO A 145 -17.79 8.43 16.89
N TYR A 146 -17.34 7.29 17.41
CA TYR A 146 -16.08 6.66 17.00
C TYR A 146 -16.19 6.12 15.57
N MET A 147 -17.29 5.42 15.29
CA MET A 147 -17.53 4.88 13.94
C MET A 147 -17.68 5.99 12.90
N ILE A 148 -18.39 7.07 13.22
CA ILE A 148 -18.52 8.23 12.33
C ILE A 148 -17.16 8.91 12.11
N THR A 149 -16.29 8.93 13.13
CA THR A 149 -14.92 9.44 12.99
C THR A 149 -14.12 8.60 12.00
N PHE A 150 -14.15 7.27 12.11
CA PHE A 150 -13.48 6.38 11.15
C PHE A 150 -14.04 6.53 9.73
N ARG A 151 -15.36 6.74 9.60
CA ARG A 151 -16.01 7.10 8.33
C ARG A 151 -15.45 8.38 7.72
N GLY A 152 -15.26 9.43 8.54
CA GLY A 152 -14.65 10.68 8.10
C GLY A 152 -13.23 10.47 7.54
N TYR A 153 -12.39 9.69 8.23
CA TYR A 153 -11.06 9.33 7.73
C TYR A 153 -11.11 8.53 6.43
N ALA A 154 -12.04 7.59 6.30
CA ALA A 154 -12.21 6.81 5.09
C ALA A 154 -12.64 7.68 3.89
N GLN A 155 -13.48 8.70 4.13
CA GLN A 155 -13.86 9.69 3.12
C GLN A 155 -12.71 10.63 2.75
N MET A 156 -11.84 11.00 3.70
CA MET A 156 -10.60 11.72 3.41
C MET A 156 -9.68 10.91 2.49
N LYS A 157 -9.49 9.60 2.76
CA LYS A 157 -8.74 8.69 1.88
C LYS A 157 -9.36 8.60 0.48
N LYS A 158 -10.69 8.70 0.37
CA LYS A 158 -11.43 8.77 -0.90
C LYS A 158 -11.47 10.15 -1.57
N LEU A 159 -10.77 11.15 -1.02
CA LEU A 159 -10.74 12.53 -1.52
C LEU A 159 -12.11 13.22 -1.55
N LYS A 160 -13.05 12.78 -0.70
CA LYS A 160 -14.40 13.32 -0.60
C LYS A 160 -14.52 14.30 0.57
N TRP A 161 -14.08 15.53 0.33
CA TRP A 161 -13.89 16.55 1.36
C TRP A 161 -15.17 16.95 2.10
N GLU A 162 -16.26 17.19 1.38
CA GLU A 162 -17.54 17.61 1.97
C GLU A 162 -18.14 16.52 2.85
N GLU A 163 -18.14 15.28 2.34
CA GLU A 163 -18.64 14.13 3.11
C GLU A 163 -17.78 13.92 4.36
N ALA A 164 -16.44 13.95 4.24
CA ALA A 164 -15.52 13.82 5.36
C ALA A 164 -15.76 14.90 6.43
N ARG A 165 -15.91 16.16 6.01
CA ARG A 165 -16.19 17.29 6.88
C ARG A 165 -17.51 17.10 7.63
N LEU A 166 -18.55 16.66 6.94
CA LEU A 166 -19.86 16.39 7.54
C LEU A 166 -19.78 15.27 8.58
N SER A 167 -19.06 14.19 8.29
CA SER A 167 -18.82 13.11 9.25
C SER A 167 -18.11 13.61 10.50
N PHE A 168 -17.02 14.38 10.38
CA PHE A 168 -16.33 14.91 11.56
C PHE A 168 -17.18 15.90 12.37
N ILE A 169 -17.98 16.75 11.72
CA ILE A 169 -18.91 17.65 12.42
C ILE A 169 -19.95 16.84 13.20
N ASN A 170 -20.51 15.79 12.59
CA ASN A 170 -21.48 14.92 13.26
C ASN A 170 -20.85 14.19 14.46
N ALA A 171 -19.68 13.58 14.27
CA ALA A 171 -18.93 12.93 15.35
C ALA A 171 -18.61 13.90 16.49
N GLN A 172 -18.17 15.13 16.16
CA GLN A 172 -17.88 16.17 17.13
C GLN A 172 -19.13 16.55 17.95
N ALA A 173 -20.28 16.70 17.30
CA ALA A 173 -21.53 17.03 17.96
C ALA A 173 -21.98 15.91 18.92
N LEU A 174 -21.80 14.65 18.52
CA LEU A 174 -22.14 13.48 19.32
C LEU A 174 -21.19 13.26 20.50
N PHE A 175 -19.88 13.47 20.32
CA PHE A 175 -18.92 13.41 21.42
C PHE A 175 -19.19 14.49 22.48
N ASN A 176 -19.60 15.69 22.06
CA ASN A 176 -19.95 16.83 22.92
C ASN A 176 -18.91 17.11 24.04
N HIS A 177 -17.62 16.94 23.75
CA HIS A 177 -16.56 17.07 24.75
C HIS A 177 -15.34 17.84 24.21
N SER A 178 -14.74 18.66 25.06
CA SER A 178 -13.66 19.59 24.68
C SER A 178 -12.42 18.87 24.14
N HIS A 179 -12.13 17.66 24.63
CA HIS A 179 -11.03 16.82 24.15
C HIS A 179 -11.12 16.59 22.63
N TYR A 180 -12.27 16.07 22.16
CA TYR A 180 -12.47 15.74 20.75
C TYR A 180 -12.56 16.99 19.87
N ASN A 181 -13.07 18.11 20.40
CA ASN A 181 -13.03 19.40 19.67
C ASN A 181 -11.59 19.80 19.31
N LYS A 182 -10.64 19.58 20.23
CA LYS A 182 -9.22 19.85 19.97
C LYS A 182 -8.61 18.87 18.97
N LEU A 183 -9.02 17.60 18.99
CA LEU A 183 -8.55 16.59 18.04
C LEU A 183 -9.08 16.81 16.62
N MET A 184 -10.34 17.27 16.48
CA MET A 184 -11.00 17.50 15.19
C MET A 184 -10.56 18.80 14.51
N GLY A 185 -10.15 19.82 15.26
CA GLY A 185 -9.71 21.12 14.71
C GLY A 185 -8.66 21.00 13.58
N PRO A 186 -7.55 20.26 13.78
CA PRO A 186 -6.56 19.99 12.75
C PRO A 186 -7.09 19.25 11.52
N LEU A 187 -8.11 18.40 11.68
CA LEU A 187 -8.75 17.69 10.54
C LEU A 187 -9.51 18.66 9.65
N TYR A 188 -10.25 19.61 10.23
CA TYR A 188 -10.92 20.67 9.46
C TYR A 188 -9.93 21.53 8.70
N GLN A 189 -8.85 21.96 9.36
CA GLN A 189 -7.78 22.71 8.72
C GLN A 189 -7.16 21.90 7.58
N THR A 190 -6.97 20.60 7.76
CA THR A 190 -6.43 19.72 6.70
C THR A 190 -7.36 19.72 5.49
N ILE A 191 -8.66 19.54 5.70
CA ILE A 191 -9.69 19.54 4.64
C ILE A 191 -9.74 20.88 3.92
N GLU A 192 -9.75 22.01 4.64
CA GLU A 192 -9.78 23.35 4.04
C GLU A 192 -8.49 23.66 3.26
N ASN A 193 -7.34 23.28 3.81
CA ASN A 193 -6.04 23.51 3.18
C ASN A 193 -5.79 22.63 1.94
N VAL A 194 -6.62 21.62 1.65
CA VAL A 194 -6.53 20.85 0.39
C VAL A 194 -6.62 21.76 -0.83
N GLY A 195 -7.42 22.84 -0.75
CA GLY A 195 -7.53 23.83 -1.81
C GLY A 195 -6.22 24.58 -2.12
N SER A 196 -5.30 24.63 -1.15
CA SER A 196 -4.00 25.30 -1.26
C SER A 196 -2.88 24.42 -1.82
N VAL A 197 -3.12 23.12 -2.00
CA VAL A 197 -2.14 22.17 -2.55
C VAL A 197 -1.75 22.63 -3.96
N PRO A 198 -0.44 22.77 -4.28
CA PRO A 198 -0.01 23.25 -5.59
C PRO A 198 -0.48 22.30 -6.69
N ARG A 199 -1.22 22.84 -7.67
CA ARG A 199 -1.72 22.09 -8.83
C ARG A 199 -1.04 22.56 -10.10
N HIS A 200 -0.74 21.61 -10.98
CA HIS A 200 -0.25 21.90 -12.32
C HIS A 200 -1.41 22.38 -13.19
N ASN A 201 -1.21 23.50 -13.90
CA ASN A 201 -2.18 24.02 -14.85
C ASN A 201 -2.11 23.23 -16.17
N ARG A 202 -3.21 22.57 -16.53
CA ARG A 202 -3.34 21.72 -17.72
C ARG A 202 -2.97 22.43 -19.02
N TYR A 203 -3.36 23.70 -19.16
CA TYR A 203 -3.08 24.49 -20.37
C TYR A 203 -1.61 24.90 -20.47
N LEU A 204 -0.98 25.19 -19.33
CA LEU A 204 0.45 25.52 -19.30
C LEU A 204 1.29 24.26 -19.62
N VAL A 205 0.92 23.10 -19.06
CA VAL A 205 1.55 21.81 -19.40
C VAL A 205 1.42 21.54 -20.90
N PHE A 206 0.22 21.70 -21.47
CA PHE A 206 0.00 21.54 -22.91
C PHE A 206 0.83 22.50 -23.76
N LEU A 207 0.87 23.78 -23.38
CA LEU A 207 1.66 24.80 -24.09
C LEU A 207 3.14 24.43 -24.08
N SER A 208 3.69 24.04 -22.92
CA SER A 208 5.08 23.61 -22.81
C SER A 208 5.40 22.39 -23.68
N GLY A 209 4.50 21.39 -23.72
CA GLY A 209 4.63 20.23 -24.60
C GLY A 209 4.51 20.58 -26.08
N SER A 210 3.72 21.59 -26.42
CA SER A 210 3.56 22.06 -27.80
C SER A 210 4.76 22.87 -28.31
N LEU A 211 5.54 23.49 -27.41
CA LEU A 211 6.73 24.26 -27.76
C LEU A 211 7.99 23.40 -27.84
N MET A 212 8.10 22.37 -26.99
CA MET A 212 9.31 21.58 -26.86
C MET A 212 8.98 20.09 -26.67
N PRO A 213 9.61 19.18 -27.42
CA PRO A 213 9.45 17.74 -27.20
C PRO A 213 9.80 17.36 -25.76
N GLY A 214 8.84 16.73 -25.06
CA GLY A 214 8.99 16.38 -23.64
C GLY A 214 8.71 17.53 -22.66
N GLY A 215 8.44 18.75 -23.13
CA GLY A 215 8.20 19.94 -22.29
C GLY A 215 7.08 19.76 -21.27
N GLY A 216 5.97 19.13 -21.67
CA GLY A 216 4.86 18.82 -20.76
C GLY A 216 5.26 17.87 -19.63
N GLN A 217 6.13 16.90 -19.90
CA GLN A 217 6.63 15.97 -18.87
C GLN A 217 7.63 16.64 -17.93
N PHE A 218 8.46 17.56 -18.42
CA PHE A 218 9.32 18.39 -17.56
C PHE A 218 8.50 19.28 -16.63
N MET A 219 7.40 19.88 -17.11
CA MET A 219 6.50 20.66 -16.27
C MET A 219 5.85 19.83 -15.16
N LEU A 220 5.59 18.54 -15.41
CA LEU A 220 5.09 17.58 -14.41
C LEU A 220 6.21 16.99 -13.52
N ARG A 221 7.45 17.49 -13.66
CA ARG A 221 8.67 17.02 -12.97
C ARG A 221 9.02 15.56 -13.25
N GLU A 222 8.64 15.04 -14.42
CA GLU A 222 8.97 13.68 -14.87
C GLU A 222 10.19 13.73 -15.81
N TRP A 223 11.34 14.07 -15.25
CA TRP A 223 12.59 14.33 -15.99
C TRP A 223 13.00 13.17 -16.90
N ASP A 224 12.97 11.93 -16.41
CA ASP A 224 13.38 10.76 -17.18
C ASP A 224 12.51 10.55 -18.42
N LYS A 225 11.18 10.71 -18.27
CA LYS A 225 10.23 10.60 -19.39
C LYS A 225 10.40 11.76 -20.37
N GLY A 226 10.53 12.98 -19.85
CA GLY A 226 10.76 14.18 -20.66
C GLY A 226 12.05 14.07 -21.49
N GLN A 227 13.15 13.61 -20.88
CA GLN A 227 14.41 13.38 -21.56
C GLN A 227 14.29 12.31 -22.63
N GLY A 228 13.66 11.17 -22.33
CA GLY A 228 13.45 10.10 -23.31
C GLY A 228 12.64 10.54 -24.54
N ILE A 229 11.62 11.37 -24.35
CA ILE A 229 10.85 11.96 -25.47
C ILE A 229 11.72 12.92 -26.27
N LEU A 230 12.44 13.82 -25.61
CA LEU A 230 13.29 14.82 -26.25
C LEU A 230 14.39 14.16 -27.09
N THR A 231 15.06 13.15 -26.55
CA THR A 231 16.11 12.41 -27.26
C THR A 231 15.53 11.65 -28.45
N SER A 232 14.36 11.03 -28.29
CA SER A 232 13.71 10.27 -29.37
C SER A 232 13.29 11.17 -30.53
N VAL A 233 12.62 12.29 -30.25
CA VAL A 233 12.21 13.25 -31.29
C VAL A 233 13.44 13.91 -31.92
N GLY A 234 14.43 14.30 -31.11
CA GLY A 234 15.69 14.87 -31.59
C GLY A 234 16.44 13.93 -32.54
N LEU A 235 16.57 12.65 -32.19
CA LEU A 235 17.21 11.65 -33.04
C LEU A 235 16.45 11.47 -34.36
N MET A 236 15.12 11.43 -34.32
CA MET A 236 14.29 11.31 -35.53
C MET A 236 14.44 12.52 -36.46
N VAL A 237 14.55 13.73 -35.90
CA VAL A 237 14.84 14.95 -36.67
C VAL A 237 16.23 14.91 -37.28
N LEU A 238 17.24 14.43 -36.54
CA LEU A 238 18.61 14.26 -37.06
C LEU A 238 18.68 13.23 -38.20
N ILE A 239 18.01 12.09 -38.06
CA ILE A 239 17.91 11.08 -39.13
C ILE A 239 17.18 11.67 -40.35
N GLY A 240 16.09 12.39 -40.13
CA GLY A 240 15.33 13.05 -41.20
C GLY A 240 16.11 14.18 -41.90
N SER A 241 16.99 14.89 -41.20
CA SER A 241 17.82 15.96 -41.77
C SER A 241 19.04 15.42 -42.49
N TRP A 242 19.64 14.31 -42.05
CA TRP A 242 20.74 13.65 -42.77
C TRP A 242 20.33 13.22 -44.19
N GLY A 243 19.10 12.74 -44.37
CA GLY A 243 18.56 12.45 -45.71
C GLY A 243 18.45 13.69 -46.62
N LYS A 244 18.40 14.91 -46.08
CA LYS A 244 18.38 16.17 -46.86
C LYS A 244 19.76 16.76 -47.13
N VAL A 245 20.77 16.46 -46.31
CA VAL A 245 22.13 16.98 -46.52
C VAL A 245 22.74 16.42 -47.81
N GLU A 246 22.34 15.23 -48.24
CA GLU A 246 22.70 14.68 -49.55
C GLU A 246 22.19 15.52 -50.75
N SER A 247 21.10 16.28 -50.60
CA SER A 247 20.55 17.09 -51.69
C SER A 247 20.98 18.56 -51.70
N PHE A 248 21.64 19.06 -50.64
CA PHE A 248 22.09 20.47 -50.53
C PHE A 248 23.58 20.68 -50.82
N VAL A 249 24.38 19.60 -50.83
CA VAL A 249 25.76 19.64 -51.34
C VAL A 249 25.72 19.43 -52.86
N ASP A 250 25.05 20.35 -53.56
CA ASP A 250 25.03 20.40 -55.02
C ASP A 250 26.35 21.04 -55.49
N GLY A 251 27.43 20.26 -55.50
CA GLY A 251 28.62 20.70 -56.21
C GLY A 251 29.91 19.92 -56.03
N ASN A 252 30.11 19.11 -54.98
CA ASN A 252 31.43 18.47 -54.78
C ASN A 252 31.43 17.21 -53.89
N ARG A 253 30.64 16.18 -54.25
CA ARG A 253 30.83 14.84 -53.68
C ARG A 253 31.18 13.84 -54.79
N PHE A 254 32.48 13.73 -55.04
CA PHE A 254 33.13 12.64 -55.80
C PHE A 254 33.32 11.37 -54.95
N ILE A 255 32.41 11.08 -54.02
CA ILE A 255 32.50 9.86 -53.19
C ILE A 255 31.09 9.32 -52.95
N ASP A 256 30.39 8.99 -54.03
CA ASP A 256 29.49 7.85 -53.98
C ASP A 256 30.32 6.63 -54.36
N SER A 257 30.32 5.62 -53.50
CA SER A 257 30.86 4.31 -53.84
C SER A 257 30.21 3.84 -55.14
N GLU A 258 30.99 3.43 -56.13
CA GLU A 258 30.48 2.90 -57.41
C GLU A 258 29.48 1.74 -57.20
N GLY A 259 29.45 1.11 -56.02
CA GLY A 259 28.50 0.08 -55.63
C GLY A 259 27.12 0.56 -55.13
N THR A 260 26.89 1.86 -54.91
CA THR A 260 25.58 2.39 -54.43
C THR A 260 24.77 3.11 -55.50
N SER A 261 25.36 3.37 -56.67
CA SER A 261 24.69 3.88 -57.85
C SER A 261 24.51 2.76 -58.87
N ILE A 262 23.29 2.25 -59.04
CA ILE A 262 22.99 1.28 -60.10
C ILE A 262 22.59 2.09 -61.34
N PRO A 263 23.38 2.08 -62.42
CA PRO A 263 22.96 2.69 -63.67
C PRO A 263 21.79 1.88 -64.24
N LEU A 264 20.61 2.49 -64.31
CA LEU A 264 19.45 1.91 -64.99
C LEU A 264 19.59 2.21 -66.48
N TYR A 265 20.06 1.23 -67.24
CA TYR A 265 20.07 1.30 -68.71
C TYR A 265 18.73 0.81 -69.25
N ASN A 266 17.94 1.71 -69.84
CA ASN A 266 16.64 1.35 -70.43
C ASN A 266 16.76 0.53 -71.73
N ASN A 267 17.96 0.40 -72.32
CA ASN A 267 18.21 -0.20 -73.64
C ASN A 267 19.12 -1.45 -73.59
N TYR A 268 19.16 -2.16 -72.46
CA TYR A 268 20.01 -3.33 -72.28
C TYR A 268 19.19 -4.63 -72.39
N GLU A 269 19.41 -5.42 -73.44
CA GLU A 269 18.79 -6.75 -73.60
C GLU A 269 19.82 -7.85 -73.32
N GLU A 270 19.48 -8.78 -72.42
CA GLU A 270 20.33 -9.91 -72.05
C GLU A 270 19.74 -11.21 -72.59
N ASN A 271 20.39 -11.80 -73.60
CA ASN A 271 20.09 -13.14 -74.09
C ASN A 271 21.35 -14.02 -73.94
N ASN A 272 21.16 -15.31 -73.64
CA ASN A 272 22.11 -16.26 -73.03
C ASN A 272 23.50 -16.46 -73.65
N SER A 273 23.95 -15.65 -74.61
CA SER A 273 25.33 -15.66 -75.10
C SER A 273 25.88 -14.31 -75.62
N HIS A 274 25.08 -13.24 -75.72
CA HIS A 274 25.57 -11.92 -76.13
C HIS A 274 24.83 -10.78 -75.42
N LYS A 275 25.59 -9.78 -74.98
CA LYS A 275 25.12 -8.57 -74.30
C LYS A 275 25.26 -7.41 -75.27
N ASP A 276 24.17 -6.97 -75.88
CA ASP A 276 24.14 -5.86 -76.82
C ASP A 276 23.19 -4.75 -76.35
N LEU A 277 23.55 -3.50 -76.69
CA LEU A 277 22.68 -2.35 -76.50
C LEU A 277 21.69 -2.30 -77.67
N ALA A 278 20.38 -2.22 -77.36
CA ALA A 278 19.30 -2.40 -78.34
C ALA A 278 19.27 -1.33 -79.46
N ASN A 279 20.01 -0.23 -79.30
CA ASN A 279 20.27 0.76 -80.34
C ASN A 279 21.75 1.17 -80.25
N GLY A 280 22.38 1.52 -81.38
CA GLY A 280 23.79 1.94 -81.47
C GLY A 280 24.09 3.21 -80.67
N ASP A 281 24.12 3.06 -79.34
CA ASP A 281 24.01 4.15 -78.39
C ASP A 281 25.36 4.83 -78.14
N GLN A 282 25.39 6.12 -78.45
CA GLN A 282 26.37 7.05 -77.89
C GLN A 282 26.12 7.20 -76.40
N ILE A 283 27.18 7.24 -75.61
CA ILE A 283 27.13 7.55 -74.17
C ILE A 283 26.22 8.77 -73.97
N PRO A 284 25.20 8.70 -73.08
CA PRO A 284 24.27 9.80 -72.91
C PRO A 284 25.02 11.07 -72.51
N LYS A 285 24.88 12.15 -73.30
CA LYS A 285 25.55 13.44 -73.06
C LYS A 285 25.13 14.11 -71.75
N LYS A 286 24.04 13.66 -71.13
CA LYS A 286 23.51 14.16 -69.86
C LYS A 286 22.95 13.00 -69.05
N MET A 287 23.46 12.81 -67.84
CA MET A 287 22.86 11.94 -66.83
C MET A 287 21.91 12.76 -65.96
N ASN A 288 20.67 12.31 -65.79
CA ASN A 288 19.76 12.83 -64.78
C ASN A 288 19.80 11.91 -63.57
N VAL A 289 20.45 12.35 -62.50
CA VAL A 289 20.47 11.63 -61.22
C VAL A 289 19.18 11.97 -60.48
N ARG A 290 18.34 10.97 -60.20
CA ARG A 290 17.12 11.15 -59.41
C ARG A 290 17.35 10.59 -58.00
N SER A 291 17.56 11.47 -57.03
CA SER A 291 17.70 11.02 -55.63
C SER A 291 16.34 10.60 -55.06
N SER A 292 16.29 9.49 -54.33
CA SER A 292 15.10 9.02 -53.59
C SER A 292 15.12 9.43 -52.11
N SER A 293 15.91 10.45 -51.76
CA SER A 293 16.16 10.89 -50.38
C SER A 293 14.87 11.15 -49.58
N LEU A 294 13.85 11.68 -50.25
CA LEU A 294 12.51 11.90 -49.68
C LEU A 294 11.85 10.62 -49.13
N LYS A 295 12.07 9.46 -49.77
CA LYS A 295 11.52 8.16 -49.33
C LYS A 295 12.07 7.73 -47.97
N TYR A 296 13.29 8.17 -47.63
CA TYR A 296 14.00 7.80 -46.41
C TYR A 296 13.96 8.90 -45.34
N SER A 297 13.73 10.17 -45.70
CA SER A 297 13.60 11.27 -44.74
C SER A 297 12.18 11.41 -44.16
N ILE A 298 11.14 11.02 -44.90
CA ILE A 298 9.74 11.17 -44.46
C ILE A 298 9.39 10.26 -43.26
N PRO A 299 9.73 8.95 -43.26
CA PRO A 299 9.31 8.06 -42.17
C PRO A 299 9.84 8.49 -40.78
N PRO A 300 11.14 8.83 -40.59
CA PRO A 300 11.64 9.32 -39.31
C PRO A 300 10.94 10.59 -38.82
N LEU A 301 10.68 11.55 -39.72
CA LEU A 301 9.97 12.78 -39.37
C LEU A 301 8.52 12.52 -38.96
N LEU A 302 7.82 11.61 -39.64
CA LEU A 302 6.46 11.20 -39.26
C LEU A 302 6.44 10.50 -37.89
N ILE A 303 7.41 9.62 -37.62
CA ILE A 303 7.56 8.96 -36.32
C ILE A 303 7.85 10.00 -35.23
N GLY A 304 8.81 10.90 -35.46
CA GLY A 304 9.15 11.98 -34.54
C GLY A 304 7.96 12.91 -34.25
N ALA A 305 7.20 13.29 -35.28
CA ALA A 305 5.98 14.08 -35.12
C ALA A 305 4.89 13.32 -34.34
N GLY A 306 4.75 12.01 -34.58
CA GLY A 306 3.82 11.16 -33.83
C GLY A 306 4.19 11.05 -32.35
N ILE A 307 5.46 10.83 -32.03
CA ILE A 307 5.98 10.81 -30.65
C ILE A 307 5.74 12.17 -29.99
N PHE A 308 6.04 13.26 -30.70
CA PHE A 308 5.86 14.62 -30.20
C PHE A 308 4.40 14.91 -29.84
N ILE A 309 3.48 14.79 -30.79
CA ILE A 309 2.05 15.03 -30.59
C ILE A 309 1.48 14.10 -29.51
N GLY A 310 1.84 12.81 -29.57
CA GLY A 310 1.39 11.82 -28.60
C GLY A 310 1.88 12.13 -27.19
N SER A 311 3.12 12.59 -27.04
CA SER A 311 3.68 12.98 -25.74
C SER A 311 2.99 14.21 -25.14
N THR A 312 2.65 15.20 -25.96
CA THR A 312 1.93 16.41 -25.54
C THR A 312 0.53 16.06 -25.08
N TRP A 313 -0.20 15.27 -25.86
CA TRP A 313 -1.53 14.77 -25.48
C TRP A 313 -1.47 13.95 -24.19
N LYS A 314 -0.48 13.06 -24.07
CA LYS A 314 -0.27 12.27 -22.86
C LYS A 314 -0.02 13.15 -21.63
N SER A 315 0.89 14.13 -21.71
CA SER A 315 1.16 15.04 -20.59
C SER A 315 -0.07 15.86 -20.16
N PHE A 316 -0.93 16.22 -21.11
CA PHE A 316 -2.20 16.91 -20.85
C PHE A 316 -3.20 16.05 -20.08
N ILE A 317 -3.23 14.74 -20.32
CA ILE A 317 -4.04 13.78 -19.55
C ILE A 317 -3.39 13.50 -18.19
N ASP A 318 -2.08 13.20 -18.18
CA ASP A 318 -1.30 12.87 -16.98
C ASP A 318 -1.33 14.00 -15.93
N THR A 319 -1.58 15.25 -16.34
CA THR A 319 -1.70 16.41 -15.43
C THR A 319 -2.75 16.17 -14.35
N GLN A 320 -3.91 15.60 -14.69
CA GLN A 320 -4.98 15.37 -13.71
C GLN A 320 -4.55 14.33 -12.68
N THR A 321 -4.07 13.19 -13.13
CA THR A 321 -3.56 12.12 -12.26
C THR A 321 -2.41 12.59 -11.38
N LYS A 322 -1.54 13.46 -11.90
CA LYS A 322 -0.44 14.03 -11.10
C LYS A 322 -0.96 14.96 -10.01
N ASN A 323 -1.95 15.78 -10.31
CA ASN A 323 -2.58 16.66 -9.33
C ASN A 323 -3.34 15.86 -8.26
N GLU A 324 -4.04 14.79 -8.63
CA GLU A 324 -4.69 13.87 -7.68
C GLU A 324 -3.66 13.24 -6.73
N ARG A 325 -2.55 12.69 -7.26
CA ARG A 325 -1.46 12.14 -6.45
C ARG A 325 -0.81 13.13 -5.49
N LEU A 326 -0.67 14.39 -5.88
CA LEU A 326 -0.16 15.44 -4.99
C LEU A 326 -1.08 15.67 -3.80
N VAL A 327 -2.39 15.60 -4.03
CA VAL A 327 -3.39 15.71 -2.97
C VAL A 327 -3.39 14.46 -2.10
N GLU A 328 -3.30 13.26 -2.68
CA GLU A 328 -3.16 11.99 -1.94
C GLU A 328 -1.95 12.03 -1.01
N PHE A 329 -0.77 12.40 -1.51
CA PHE A 329 0.45 12.52 -0.71
C PHE A 329 0.30 13.55 0.42
N TYR A 330 -0.31 14.71 0.13
CA TYR A 330 -0.59 15.71 1.16
C TYR A 330 -1.50 15.17 2.26
N ILE A 331 -2.52 14.39 1.91
CA ILE A 331 -3.44 13.78 2.87
C ILE A 331 -2.77 12.67 3.67
N GLU A 332 -2.03 11.77 3.05
CA GLU A 332 -1.28 10.72 3.75
C GLU A 332 -0.36 11.34 4.80
N GLU A 333 0.43 12.35 4.41
CA GLU A 333 1.32 13.07 5.33
C GLU A 333 0.57 13.73 6.51
N ARG A 334 -0.67 14.18 6.29
CA ARG A 334 -1.50 14.80 7.32
C ARG A 334 -2.23 13.78 8.20
N ILE A 335 -2.70 12.67 7.63
CA ILE A 335 -3.30 11.56 8.37
C ILE A 335 -2.26 10.93 9.29
N ASP A 336 -1.02 10.75 8.83
CA ASP A 336 0.05 10.24 9.71
C ASP A 336 0.29 11.16 10.92
N LYS A 337 0.23 12.49 10.69
CA LYS A 337 0.35 13.49 11.76
C LYS A 337 -0.89 13.58 12.65
N ILE A 338 -2.07 13.29 12.12
CA ILE A 338 -3.36 13.33 12.81
C ILE A 338 -3.98 11.93 12.70
N SER A 339 -3.29 10.96 13.29
CA SER A 339 -3.66 9.55 13.15
C SER A 339 -5.06 9.28 13.72
N PRO A 340 -5.85 8.41 13.07
CA PRO A 340 -7.10 7.91 13.64
C PRO A 340 -6.90 7.19 14.98
N SER A 341 -5.68 6.73 15.29
CA SER A 341 -5.36 6.10 16.56
C SER A 341 -5.59 6.99 17.79
N ARG A 342 -5.69 8.31 17.59
CA ARG A 342 -6.03 9.29 18.64
C ARG A 342 -7.47 9.18 19.16
N PHE A 343 -8.33 8.46 18.44
CA PHE A 343 -9.74 8.24 18.76
C PHE A 343 -10.00 6.80 19.24
N LEU A 344 -8.96 6.12 19.72
CA LEU A 344 -9.01 4.77 20.28
C LEU A 344 -9.05 4.80 21.81
N ASP A 345 -9.72 5.79 22.38
CA ASP A 345 -9.87 6.00 23.83
C ASP A 345 -11.17 5.40 24.39
N PHE A 346 -11.82 4.51 23.64
CA PHE A 346 -12.91 3.69 24.14
C PHE A 346 -12.40 2.63 25.13
N PRO A 347 -13.25 2.16 26.06
CA PRO A 347 -12.83 1.19 27.06
C PRO A 347 -12.60 -0.18 26.40
N GLU A 348 -11.44 -0.78 26.68
CA GLU A 348 -11.04 -2.11 26.20
C GLU A 348 -11.09 -3.12 27.35
N PRO A 349 -11.37 -4.41 27.06
CA PRO A 349 -11.29 -5.44 28.08
C PRO A 349 -9.84 -5.66 28.52
N THR A 350 -9.63 -5.82 29.82
CA THR A 350 -8.31 -6.12 30.39
C THR A 350 -8.20 -7.59 30.76
N LEU A 351 -7.01 -8.17 30.59
CA LEU A 351 -6.72 -9.54 31.04
C LEU A 351 -6.61 -9.63 32.57
N ILE A 352 -6.12 -8.56 33.21
CA ILE A 352 -6.02 -8.43 34.66
C ILE A 352 -6.96 -7.31 35.09
N VAL A 353 -7.86 -7.60 36.03
CA VAL A 353 -8.61 -6.56 36.74
C VAL A 353 -7.72 -6.13 37.90
N THR A 354 -6.98 -5.03 37.74
CA THR A 354 -6.40 -4.35 38.89
C THR A 354 -7.55 -3.70 39.66
N GLU A 355 -7.83 -4.19 40.86
CA GLU A 355 -8.67 -3.45 41.80
C GLU A 355 -7.97 -2.11 42.07
N GLU A 356 -8.59 -1.01 41.62
CA GLU A 356 -8.17 0.36 41.93
C GLU A 356 -8.56 0.77 43.36
#